data_AF-A0A7V8XX34-F1
#
_entry.id   AF-A0A7V8XX34-F1
#
_cell.length_a   1.000
_cell.length_b   1.000
_cell.length_c   1.000
_cell.angle_alpha   90.00
_cell.angle_beta   90.00
_cell.angle_gamma   90.00
#
_symmetry.space_group_name_H-M   'P 1'
#
loop_
_entity.id
_entity.type
_entity.pdbx_description
1 polymer ?
#
loop_
_entity_poly.entity_id
_entity_poly.type
_entity_poly.pdbx_seq_one_letter_code
_entity_poly.pdbx_strand_id
1 'polypeptide(L)'
;TWGDGRLTVLGTDGFIEVRKNIDIAGRPGGNHLFLVDQKETRYIDCRDVPLPYGEQLVSDVLNRTEMAMPQAHCFLATELVLTAQAQAQRADGPPSPRV
;
A
#
# COMPACT_ATOMS: atom_id res chain seq x y z
N THR A 1 13.69 -8.86 3.35
CA THR A 1 12.44 -8.27 2.81
C THR A 1 11.25 -8.81 3.59
N TRP A 2 10.12 -8.08 3.61
CA TRP A 2 8.90 -8.44 4.32
C TRP A 2 7.88 -9.03 3.34
N GLY A 3 7.72 -10.36 3.32
CA GLY A 3 6.67 -11.07 2.58
C GLY A 3 6.56 -10.78 1.08
N ASP A 4 5.50 -11.31 0.47
CA ASP A 4 5.06 -10.97 -0.90
C ASP A 4 3.97 -9.90 -0.83
N GLY A 5 4.39 -8.65 -0.64
CA GLY A 5 3.48 -7.51 -0.57
C GLY A 5 2.89 -7.18 -1.94
N ARG A 6 1.55 -7.23 -2.05
CA ARG A 6 0.81 -6.93 -3.27
C ARG A 6 -0.29 -5.89 -3.05
N LEU A 7 -0.61 -5.16 -4.11
CA LEU A 7 -1.76 -4.26 -4.20
C LEU A 7 -2.40 -4.41 -5.58
N THR A 8 -3.72 -4.58 -5.62
CA THR A 8 -4.49 -4.56 -6.86
C THR A 8 -5.45 -3.38 -6.84
N VAL A 9 -5.41 -2.55 -7.87
CA VAL A 9 -6.38 -1.47 -8.11
C VAL A 9 -7.25 -1.86 -9.30
N LEU A 10 -8.49 -2.25 -9.03
CA LEU A 10 -9.46 -2.65 -10.05
C LEU A 10 -10.24 -1.42 -10.56
N GLY A 11 -10.13 -1.14 -11.86
CA GLY A 11 -10.89 -0.11 -12.55
C GLY A 11 -11.97 -0.71 -13.46
N THR A 12 -12.73 0.16 -14.13
CA THR A 12 -13.78 -0.24 -15.07
C THR A 12 -13.23 -0.84 -16.36
N ASP A 13 -12.07 -0.36 -16.82
CA ASP A 13 -11.49 -0.69 -18.13
C ASP A 13 -10.15 -1.42 -18.01
N GLY A 14 -9.85 -1.96 -16.83
CA GLY A 14 -8.57 -2.58 -16.54
C GLY A 14 -8.24 -2.60 -15.05
N PHE A 15 -7.00 -2.98 -14.74
CA PHE A 15 -6.50 -2.98 -13.37
C PHE A 15 -4.99 -2.75 -13.33
N ILE A 16 -4.50 -2.37 -12.14
CA ILE A 16 -3.07 -2.30 -11.82
C ILE A 16 -2.76 -3.37 -10.76
N GLU A 17 -1.70 -4.15 -10.95
CA GLU A 17 -1.09 -4.99 -9.92
C GLU A 17 0.29 -4.41 -9.56
N VAL A 18 0.50 -4.09 -8.29
CA VAL A 18 1.82 -3.74 -7.75
C VAL A 18 2.36 -4.94 -6.98
N ARG A 19 3.54 -5.42 -7.36
CA ARG A 19 4.32 -6.39 -6.59
C ARG A 19 5.52 -5.70 -5.97
N LYS A 20 5.40 -5.39 -4.68
CA LYS A 20 6.34 -4.52 -3.96
C LYS A 20 7.71 -5.16 -3.80
N ASN A 21 7.75 -6.45 -3.45
CA ASN A 21 8.96 -7.08 -2.94
C ASN A 21 9.56 -8.13 -3.86
N ILE A 22 8.75 -8.82 -4.64
CA ILE A 22 9.19 -9.96 -5.44
C ILE A 22 8.23 -10.25 -6.59
N ASP A 23 8.77 -10.73 -7.69
CA ASP A 23 8.04 -11.47 -8.72
C ASP A 23 8.48 -12.96 -8.66
N ILE A 24 7.71 -13.79 -7.93
CA ILE A 24 8.10 -15.10 -7.37
C ILE A 24 8.84 -16.04 -8.35
N ALA A 25 8.49 -15.98 -9.64
CA ALA A 25 9.10 -16.78 -10.69
C ALA A 25 9.37 -15.97 -11.97
N GLY A 26 9.44 -14.64 -11.83
CA GLY A 26 9.57 -13.75 -12.96
C GLY A 26 10.82 -12.89 -12.85
N ARG A 27 10.61 -11.57 -12.83
CA ARG A 27 11.71 -10.61 -12.89
C ARG A 27 12.44 -10.52 -11.55
N PRO A 28 13.76 -10.29 -11.55
CA PRO A 28 14.50 -10.08 -10.31
C PRO A 28 14.13 -8.74 -9.66
N GLY A 29 14.23 -8.69 -8.33
CA GLY A 29 14.00 -7.47 -7.55
C GLY A 29 12.56 -7.30 -7.08
N GLY A 30 12.17 -6.05 -6.83
CA GLY A 30 10.82 -5.64 -6.44
C GLY A 30 10.40 -4.38 -7.19
N ASN A 31 9.39 -3.67 -6.68
CA ASN A 31 8.82 -2.46 -7.31
C ASN A 31 8.33 -2.73 -8.75
N HIS A 32 7.64 -3.85 -8.95
CA HIS A 32 7.02 -4.18 -10.23
C HIS A 32 5.60 -3.63 -10.28
N LEU A 33 5.26 -2.94 -11.37
CA LEU A 33 3.89 -2.52 -11.67
C LEU A 33 3.44 -3.15 -12.98
N PHE A 34 2.30 -3.83 -12.95
CA PHE A 34 1.62 -4.36 -14.12
C PHE A 34 0.35 -3.55 -14.36
N LEU A 35 0.23 -2.97 -15.54
CA LEU A 35 -0.96 -2.24 -15.98
C LEU A 35 -1.64 -3.05 -17.07
N VAL A 36 -2.88 -3.45 -16.82
CA VAL A 36 -3.70 -4.21 -17.76
C VAL A 36 -4.89 -3.37 -18.14
N ASP A 37 -5.12 -3.21 -19.44
CA ASP A 37 -6.30 -2.56 -19.98
C ASP A 37 -6.87 -3.38 -21.16
N GLN A 38 -7.88 -2.85 -21.83
CA GLN A 38 -8.56 -3.51 -22.95
C GLN A 38 -7.71 -3.68 -24.22
N LYS A 39 -6.47 -3.17 -24.22
CA LYS A 39 -5.55 -3.26 -25.36
C LYS A 39 -4.40 -4.21 -25.06
N GLU A 40 -3.76 -4.06 -23.91
CA GLU A 40 -2.56 -4.83 -23.61
C GLU A 40 -2.26 -4.94 -22.11
N THR A 41 -1.25 -5.76 -21.80
CA THR A 41 -0.61 -5.82 -20.50
C THR A 41 0.78 -5.19 -20.60
N ARG A 42 1.04 -4.19 -19.77
CA ARG A 42 2.32 -3.47 -19.72
C ARG A 42 3.00 -3.70 -18.38
N TYR A 43 4.32 -3.90 -18.44
CA TYR A 43 5.18 -3.94 -17.26
C TYR A 43 5.92 -2.61 -17.13
N ILE A 44 5.93 -2.05 -15.92
CA ILE A 44 6.65 -0.83 -15.56
C ILE A 44 7.58 -1.15 -14.39
N ASP A 45 8.85 -0.84 -14.56
CA ASP A 45 9.86 -0.92 -13.51
C ASP A 45 9.87 0.38 -12.71
N CYS A 46 9.55 0.31 -11.42
CA CYS A 46 9.41 1.49 -10.57
C CYS A 46 10.59 1.68 -9.60
N ARG A 47 11.73 1.02 -9.80
CA ARG A 47 12.87 1.12 -8.88
C ARG A 47 13.47 2.53 -8.77
N ASP A 48 13.44 3.29 -9.86
CA ASP A 48 14.07 4.62 -9.95
C ASP A 48 13.06 5.78 -9.93
N VAL A 49 11.84 5.53 -9.45
CA VAL A 49 10.83 6.58 -9.30
C VAL A 49 11.19 7.46 -8.10
N PRO A 50 11.14 8.81 -8.22
CA PRO A 50 11.37 9.71 -7.10
C PRO A 50 10.46 9.41 -5.90
N LEU A 51 11.00 9.48 -4.68
CA LEU A 51 10.28 9.25 -3.43
C LEU A 51 10.14 10.56 -2.65
N PRO A 52 9.14 11.42 -2.95
CA PRO A 52 9.14 12.82 -2.53
C PRO A 52 8.73 13.05 -1.07
N TYR A 53 8.18 12.04 -0.40
CA TYR A 53 7.54 12.21 0.92
C TYR A 53 8.46 12.86 1.96
N GLY A 54 9.74 12.45 2.03
CA GLY A 54 10.68 12.98 3.02
C GLY A 54 10.97 14.47 2.83
N GLU A 55 11.27 14.88 1.59
CA GLU A 55 11.52 16.28 1.25
C GLU A 55 10.27 17.14 1.46
N GLN A 56 9.11 16.63 1.05
CA GLN A 56 7.83 17.32 1.24
C GLN A 56 7.49 17.47 2.72
N LEU A 57 7.73 16.45 3.55
CA LEU A 57 7.47 16.52 4.99
C LEU A 57 8.35 17.57 5.69
N VAL A 58 9.64 17.65 5.33
CA VAL A 58 10.53 18.70 5.85
C VAL A 58 10.01 20.09 5.45
N SER A 59 9.61 20.25 4.18
CA SER A 59 8.99 21.50 3.70
C SER A 59 7.72 21.84 4.48
N ASP A 60 6.85 20.87 4.75
CA ASP A 60 5.61 21.07 5.50
C ASP A 60 5.86 21.59 6.92
N VAL A 61 6.88 21.07 7.60
CA VAL A 61 7.26 21.55 8.94
C VAL A 61 7.75 23.00 8.90
N LEU A 62 8.61 23.34 7.93
CA LEU A 62 9.19 24.67 7.80
C LEU A 62 8.14 25.71 7.41
N ASN A 63 7.25 25.36 6.49
CA ASN A 63 6.32 26.28 5.85
C ASN A 63 4.90 26.20 6.42
N ARG A 64 4.63 25.28 7.36
CA ARG A 64 3.31 25.02 7.94
C ARG A 64 2.27 24.68 6.87
N THR A 65 2.66 23.80 5.96
CA THR A 65 1.82 23.27 4.88
C THR A 65 1.52 21.78 5.07
N GLU A 66 0.80 21.17 4.13
CA GLU A 66 0.41 19.75 4.16
C GLU A 66 0.56 19.08 2.78
N MET A 67 1.64 19.41 2.06
CA MET A 67 1.96 18.91 0.72
C MET A 67 2.28 17.42 0.70
N ALA A 68 2.99 16.89 1.71
CA ALA A 68 3.35 15.49 1.79
C ALA A 68 2.11 14.60 1.94
N MET A 69 1.17 15.02 2.78
CA MET A 69 -0.10 14.36 3.05
C MET A 69 -0.97 15.25 3.96
N PRO A 70 -2.28 15.43 3.65
CA PRO A 70 -3.19 16.14 4.55
C PRO A 70 -3.28 15.50 5.93
N GLN A 71 -3.31 16.30 7.00
CA GLN A 71 -3.43 15.80 8.37
C GLN A 71 -4.74 14.99 8.55
N ALA A 72 -5.82 15.44 7.92
CA ALA A 72 -7.11 14.75 7.92
C ALA A 72 -7.01 13.34 7.30
N HIS A 73 -6.21 13.15 6.24
CA HIS A 73 -6.02 11.84 5.62
C HIS A 73 -5.25 10.88 6.55
N CYS A 74 -4.22 11.39 7.23
CA CYS A 74 -3.45 10.63 8.24
C CYS A 74 -4.36 10.11 9.37
N PHE A 75 -5.24 10.97 9.89
CA PHE A 75 -6.18 10.57 10.93
C PHE A 75 -7.24 9.61 10.42
N LEU A 76 -7.77 9.81 9.21
CA LEU A 76 -8.74 8.89 8.62
C LEU A 76 -8.17 7.47 8.47
N ALA A 77 -6.94 7.33 7.97
CA ALA A 77 -6.30 6.02 7.86
C ALA A 77 -6.14 5.35 9.24
N THR A 78 -5.76 6.13 10.26
CA THR A 78 -5.62 5.67 11.64
C THR A 78 -6.97 5.21 12.23
N GLU A 79 -8.02 6.00 12.04
CA GLU A 79 -9.38 5.68 12.50
C GLU A 79 -9.90 4.39 11.86
N LEU A 80 -9.71 4.22 10.55
CA LEU A 80 -10.13 3.02 9.82
C LEU A 80 -9.43 1.76 10.34
N VAL A 81 -8.11 1.83 10.59
CA VAL A 81 -7.34 0.71 11.14
C VAL A 81 -7.81 0.35 12.55
N LEU A 82 -8.01 1.34 13.42
CA LEU A 82 -8.50 1.11 14.77
C LEU A 82 -9.92 0.53 14.78
N THR A 83 -10.80 1.07 13.92
CA THR A 83 -12.17 0.58 13.74
C THR A 83 -12.18 -0.87 13.25
N ALA A 84 -11.38 -1.20 12.24
CA ALA A 84 -11.27 -2.55 11.72
C ALA A 84 -10.74 -3.53 12.78
N GLN A 85 -9.73 -3.11 13.55
CA GLN A 85 -9.18 -3.93 14.63
C GLN A 85 -10.19 -4.17 15.76
N ALA A 86 -11.01 -3.17 16.12
CA ALA A 86 -12.07 -3.31 17.11
C ALA A 86 -13.18 -4.27 16.65
N GLN A 87 -13.43 -4.37 15.35
CA GLN A 87 -14.41 -5.28 14.74
C GLN A 87 -13.85 -6.68 14.44
N ALA A 88 -12.54 -6.87 14.56
CA ALA A 88 -11.89 -8.13 14.21
C ALA A 88 -12.32 -9.27 15.15
N GLN A 89 -12.64 -10.42 14.57
CA GLN A 89 -12.89 -11.65 15.31
C GLN A 89 -11.60 -12.47 15.40
N ARG A 90 -11.35 -13.04 16.59
CA ARG A 90 -10.22 -13.97 16.78
C ARG A 90 -10.47 -15.26 15.99
N ALA A 91 -9.48 -15.65 15.18
CA ALA A 91 -9.57 -16.85 14.35
C ALA A 91 -9.51 -18.16 15.16
N ASP A 92 -8.97 -18.13 16.38
CA ASP A 92 -8.79 -19.29 17.26
C ASP A 92 -10.00 -19.60 18.17
N GLY A 93 -11.15 -18.96 17.93
CA GLY A 93 -12.35 -19.11 18.75
C GLY A 93 -12.23 -18.44 20.14
N PRO A 94 -13.26 -18.52 20.99
CA PRO A 94 -13.15 -18.01 22.36
C PRO A 94 -12.05 -18.76 23.11
N PRO A 95 -11.29 -18.10 24.00
CA PRO A 95 -10.31 -18.78 24.82
C PRO A 95 -11.01 -19.92 25.58
N SER A 96 -10.39 -21.12 25.56
CA SER A 96 -10.78 -22.22 26.43
C SER A 96 -10.92 -21.69 27.86
N PRO A 97 -12.04 -21.99 28.57
CA PRO A 97 -12.16 -21.59 29.97
C PRO A 97 -10.98 -22.17 30.73
N ARG A 98 -10.17 -21.30 31.34
CA ARG A 98 -9.05 -21.73 32.18
C ARG A 98 -9.64 -22.54 33.34
N VAL A 99 -9.23 -23.81 33.43
CA VAL A 99 -9.47 -24.71 34.57
C VAL A 99 -8.72 -24.18 35.78
#